data_AF-A0A0M9GNQ0-F1
#
_entry.id   AF-A0A0M9GNQ0-F1
#
_cell.length_a   1.000
_cell.length_b   1.000
_cell.length_c   1.000
_cell.angle_alpha   90.00
_cell.angle_beta   90.00
_cell.angle_gamma   90.00
#
_symmetry.space_group_name_H-M   'P 1'
#
loop_
_entity.id
_entity.type
_entity.pdbx_description
1 polymer ?
#
loop_
_entity_poly.entity_id
_entity_poly.type
_entity_poly.pdbx_seq_one_letter_code
_entity_poly.pdbx_strand_id
1 'polypeptide(L)'
;MPETTIQHAAENMHPDGGAKILRYFSTFLFVMALFSCLALAFLSVDAVRMVIFGADGQATIVDMRTDTYRTVRTYGGGSGTVLDARMRTDYYVTYKFAVDGQQFQRERRVSEAFYRELSTDEQFPVRYLLGNPEENYIDRNWVSWSIITPALIAIVLFGTGYLFRRVAKIAAKNAALNQEDSAN
;
A
#
# COMPACT_ATOMS: atom_id res chain seq x y z
N MET A 1 -3.88 8.24 -61.06
CA MET A 1 -4.40 8.21 -59.68
C MET A 1 -4.05 6.85 -59.10
N PRO A 2 -3.11 6.74 -58.14
CA PRO A 2 -2.91 5.51 -57.40
C PRO A 2 -3.62 5.63 -56.05
N GLU A 3 -4.77 4.97 -55.93
CA GLU A 3 -5.26 4.48 -54.64
C GLU A 3 -4.65 3.10 -54.38
N THR A 4 -4.80 2.62 -53.14
CA THR A 4 -4.43 1.28 -52.63
C THR A 4 -2.97 1.08 -52.21
N THR A 5 -2.58 1.74 -51.12
CA THR A 5 -1.53 1.23 -50.21
C THR A 5 -2.00 1.28 -48.76
N ILE A 6 -3.19 0.76 -48.46
CA ILE A 6 -3.63 0.49 -47.08
C ILE A 6 -4.33 -0.87 -47.07
N GLN A 7 -3.60 -1.94 -47.32
CA GLN A 7 -4.19 -3.30 -47.23
C GLN A 7 -3.23 -4.39 -46.74
N HIS A 8 -2.07 -4.03 -46.16
CA HIS A 8 -1.08 -5.02 -45.71
C HIS A 8 -0.80 -5.07 -44.20
N ALA A 9 -1.64 -4.46 -43.36
CA ALA A 9 -1.44 -4.49 -41.90
C ALA A 9 -2.43 -5.38 -41.13
N ALA A 10 -3.45 -5.96 -41.78
CA ALA A 10 -4.50 -6.72 -41.10
C ALA A 10 -4.29 -8.26 -41.14
N GLU A 11 -3.38 -8.74 -41.98
CA GLU A 11 -3.17 -10.15 -42.24
C GLU A 11 -1.86 -10.57 -41.60
N ASN A 12 -1.89 -11.03 -40.35
CA ASN A 12 -0.87 -11.89 -39.68
C ASN A 12 -1.10 -12.08 -38.17
N MET A 13 -2.26 -11.71 -37.60
CA MET A 13 -2.63 -12.26 -36.29
C MET A 13 -3.22 -13.65 -36.49
N HIS A 14 -2.34 -14.65 -36.50
CA HIS A 14 -2.72 -16.04 -36.31
C HIS A 14 -3.69 -16.12 -35.11
N PRO A 15 -4.87 -16.74 -35.21
CA PRO A 15 -5.88 -16.78 -34.14
C PRO A 15 -5.35 -17.31 -32.79
N ASP A 16 -4.23 -18.04 -32.81
CA ASP A 16 -3.50 -18.52 -31.65
C ASP A 16 -2.63 -17.46 -30.94
N GLY A 17 -2.23 -16.40 -31.64
CA GLY A 17 -1.38 -15.33 -31.12
C GLY A 17 -2.09 -14.47 -30.07
N GLY A 18 -3.33 -14.07 -30.34
CA GLY A 18 -4.14 -13.29 -29.39
C GLY A 18 -4.42 -14.04 -28.10
N ALA A 19 -4.72 -15.35 -28.19
CA ALA A 19 -4.95 -16.20 -27.03
C ALA A 19 -3.67 -16.42 -26.20
N LYS A 20 -2.51 -16.55 -26.84
CA LYS A 20 -1.20 -16.65 -26.14
C LYS A 20 -0.86 -15.34 -25.42
N ILE A 21 -1.03 -14.18 -26.07
CA ILE A 21 -0.77 -12.87 -25.46
C ILE A 21 -1.68 -12.64 -24.24
N LEU A 22 -2.98 -12.97 -24.34
CA LEU A 22 -3.90 -12.88 -23.19
C LEU A 22 -3.48 -13.79 -22.02
N ARG A 23 -2.96 -14.99 -22.29
CA ARG A 23 -2.47 -15.90 -21.26
C ARG A 23 -1.23 -15.34 -20.55
N TYR A 24 -0.25 -14.82 -21.30
CA TYR A 24 0.93 -14.19 -20.69
C TYR A 24 0.57 -12.97 -19.85
N PHE A 25 -0.35 -12.13 -20.35
CA PHE A 25 -0.82 -10.96 -19.61
C PHE A 25 -1.57 -11.36 -18.33
N SER A 26 -2.41 -12.39 -18.38
CA SER A 26 -3.08 -12.95 -17.19
C SER A 26 -2.07 -13.47 -16.17
N THR A 27 -1.07 -14.24 -16.58
CA THR A 27 -0.02 -14.74 -15.68
C THR A 27 0.79 -13.60 -15.05
N PHE A 28 1.13 -12.58 -15.84
CA PHE A 28 1.82 -11.39 -15.34
C PHE A 28 1.00 -10.66 -14.26
N LEU A 29 -0.30 -10.46 -14.49
CA LEU A 29 -1.20 -9.87 -13.49
C LEU A 29 -1.29 -10.71 -12.21
N PHE A 30 -1.31 -12.05 -12.32
CA PHE A 30 -1.29 -12.95 -11.17
C PHE A 30 0.00 -12.82 -10.37
N VAL A 31 1.16 -12.78 -11.03
CA VAL A 31 2.46 -12.59 -10.37
C VAL A 31 2.51 -11.25 -9.65
N MET A 32 2.05 -10.17 -10.30
CA MET A 32 1.98 -8.84 -9.67
C MET A 32 1.01 -8.81 -8.47
N ALA A 33 -0.13 -9.49 -8.56
CA ALA A 33 -1.06 -9.64 -7.45
C ALA A 33 -0.40 -10.40 -6.27
N LEU A 34 0.38 -11.44 -6.57
CA LEU A 34 1.08 -12.24 -5.56
C LEU A 34 2.16 -11.42 -4.85
N PHE A 35 2.93 -10.61 -5.60
CA PHE A 35 3.86 -9.64 -5.01
C PHE A 35 3.15 -8.58 -4.18
N SER A 36 1.98 -8.11 -4.61
CA SER A 36 1.17 -7.14 -3.85
C SER A 36 0.64 -7.75 -2.55
N CYS A 37 0.17 -9.00 -2.58
CA CYS A 37 -0.19 -9.74 -1.37
C CYS A 37 1.01 -9.98 -0.44
N LEU A 38 2.20 -10.27 -1.00
CA LEU A 38 3.41 -10.45 -0.19
C LEU A 38 3.84 -9.13 0.47
N ALA A 39 3.82 -8.02 -0.28
CA ALA A 39 4.10 -6.69 0.24
C ALA A 39 3.07 -6.28 1.31
N LEU A 40 1.79 -6.59 1.10
CA LEU A 40 0.75 -6.40 2.09
C LEU A 40 1.05 -7.23 3.34
N ALA A 41 1.40 -8.52 3.19
CA ALA A 41 1.74 -9.38 4.32
C ALA A 41 2.87 -8.77 5.15
N PHE A 42 3.98 -8.36 4.53
CA PHE A 42 5.12 -7.76 5.24
C PHE A 42 4.81 -6.41 5.90
N LEU A 43 4.06 -5.53 5.23
CA LEU A 43 3.71 -4.21 5.79
C LEU A 43 2.58 -4.28 6.83
N SER A 44 1.78 -5.34 6.80
CA SER A 44 0.62 -5.48 7.67
C SER A 44 0.86 -6.37 8.87
N VAL A 45 1.96 -7.14 8.99
CA VAL A 45 2.14 -8.05 10.15
C VAL A 45 1.99 -7.30 11.47
N ASP A 46 2.68 -6.19 11.68
CA ASP A 46 2.61 -5.44 12.95
C ASP A 46 1.25 -4.78 13.15
N ALA A 47 0.67 -4.22 12.08
CA ALA A 47 -0.63 -3.58 12.16
C ALA A 47 -1.77 -4.59 12.39
N VAL A 48 -1.72 -5.74 11.72
CA VAL A 48 -2.67 -6.86 11.88
C VAL A 48 -2.49 -7.52 13.22
N ARG A 49 -1.25 -7.69 13.70
CA ARG A 49 -0.98 -8.16 15.06
C ARG A 49 -1.58 -7.24 16.10
N MET A 50 -1.41 -5.93 15.94
CA MET A 50 -2.06 -4.97 16.82
C MET A 50 -3.59 -5.02 16.68
N VAL A 51 -4.15 -5.16 15.49
CA VAL A 51 -5.61 -5.26 15.31
C VAL A 51 -6.19 -6.51 15.98
N ILE A 52 -5.52 -7.66 15.88
CA ILE A 52 -6.02 -8.95 16.40
C ILE A 52 -5.71 -9.14 17.88
N PHE A 53 -4.49 -8.78 18.31
CA PHE A 53 -3.96 -9.04 19.65
C PHE A 53 -3.68 -7.76 20.47
N GLY A 54 -4.06 -6.60 19.95
CA GLY A 54 -3.90 -5.34 20.67
C GLY A 54 -5.04 -5.11 21.64
N ALA A 55 -4.67 -4.74 22.87
CA ALA A 55 -5.59 -4.31 23.91
C ALA A 55 -5.66 -2.78 23.96
N ASP A 56 -6.87 -2.26 24.20
CA ASP A 56 -7.11 -0.84 24.38
C ASP A 56 -6.85 -0.43 25.84
N GLY A 57 -6.23 0.74 26.02
CA GLY A 57 -5.93 1.33 27.32
C GLY A 57 -6.04 2.85 27.28
N GLN A 58 -5.79 3.48 28.42
CA GLN A 58 -5.72 4.93 28.55
C GLN A 58 -4.31 5.34 28.92
N ALA A 59 -3.77 6.31 28.18
CA ALA A 59 -2.50 6.92 28.47
C ALA A 59 -2.69 8.37 28.94
N THR A 60 -1.83 8.83 29.84
CA THR A 60 -1.76 10.22 30.28
C THR A 60 -0.50 10.87 29.72
N ILE A 61 -0.63 12.08 29.20
CA ILE A 61 0.52 12.87 28.74
C ILE A 61 1.33 13.34 29.94
N VAL A 62 2.64 13.11 29.89
CA VAL A 62 3.60 13.52 30.92
C VAL A 62 4.37 14.75 30.48
N ASP A 63 4.77 14.80 29.20
CA ASP A 63 5.57 15.88 28.67
C ASP A 63 5.37 16.01 27.16
N MET A 64 5.60 17.22 26.64
CA MET A 64 5.42 17.56 25.23
C MET A 64 6.62 18.41 24.78
N ARG A 65 7.39 17.90 23.82
CA ARG A 65 8.61 18.56 23.31
C ARG A 65 8.49 18.85 21.82
N THR A 66 9.01 19.99 21.38
CA THR A 66 9.21 20.30 19.96
C THR A 66 10.69 20.40 19.66
N ASP A 67 11.13 19.81 18.55
CA ASP A 67 12.50 19.94 18.06
C ASP A 67 12.49 20.60 16.68
N THR A 68 13.18 21.73 16.53
CA THR A 68 13.22 22.49 15.27
C THR A 68 14.64 22.48 14.72
N TYR A 69 14.80 21.88 13.55
CA TYR A 69 16.10 21.77 12.90
C TYR A 69 16.05 22.23 11.44
N ARG A 70 17.22 22.64 10.94
CA ARG A 70 17.39 23.06 9.56
C ARG A 70 17.74 21.85 8.71
N THR A 71 16.89 21.53 7.75
CA THR A 71 17.22 20.54 6.71
C THR A 71 17.75 21.25 5.49
N VAL A 72 18.87 20.77 4.96
CA VAL A 72 19.47 21.30 3.72
C VAL A 72 19.40 20.18 2.69
N ARG A 73 18.65 20.41 1.60
CA ARG A 73 18.65 19.52 0.45
C ARG A 73 19.56 20.09 -0.63
N THR A 74 20.57 19.31 -0.98
CA THR A 74 21.51 19.66 -2.05
C THR A 74 21.04 18.99 -3.33
N TYR A 75 20.64 19.79 -4.31
CA TYR A 75 20.36 19.29 -5.65
C TYR A 75 21.62 19.46 -6.50
N GLY A 76 22.25 18.34 -6.87
CA GLY A 76 23.38 18.34 -7.80
C GLY A 76 22.88 18.40 -9.23
N GLY A 77 22.99 19.57 -9.87
CA GLY A 77 22.79 19.76 -11.30
C GLY A 77 24.00 20.48 -11.91
N GLY A 78 24.42 20.08 -13.10
CA GLY A 78 25.72 20.40 -13.74
C GLY A 78 26.08 21.87 -14.03
N SER A 79 25.47 22.84 -13.35
CA SER A 79 25.81 24.27 -13.45
C SER A 79 25.70 25.04 -12.13
N GLY A 80 25.39 24.40 -11.00
CA GLY A 80 25.40 25.08 -9.70
C GLY A 80 24.68 24.31 -8.60
N THR A 81 25.19 24.42 -7.38
CA THR A 81 24.60 23.80 -6.19
C THR A 81 23.43 24.66 -5.69
N VAL A 82 22.19 24.21 -5.91
CA VAL A 82 21.02 24.85 -5.29
C VAL A 82 20.84 24.25 -3.90
N LEU A 83 20.95 25.09 -2.87
CA LEU A 83 20.69 24.73 -1.48
C LEU A 83 19.24 25.10 -1.15
N ASP A 84 18.35 24.10 -1.04
CA ASP A 84 17.02 24.32 -0.46
C ASP A 84 17.13 24.08 1.05
N ALA A 85 17.11 25.17 1.81
CA ALA A 85 17.16 25.13 3.25
C ALA A 85 15.75 25.33 3.82
N ARG A 86 15.15 24.27 4.38
CA ARG A 86 13.83 24.34 5.02
C ARG A 86 13.95 24.09 6.51
N MET A 87 13.28 24.94 7.28
CA MET A 87 13.04 24.69 8.70
C MET A 87 12.01 23.57 8.81
N ARG A 88 12.32 22.55 9.62
CA ARG A 88 11.42 21.44 9.93
C ARG A 88 11.27 21.35 11.43
N THR A 89 10.03 21.22 11.88
CA THR A 89 9.70 21.04 13.29
C THR A 89 9.10 19.66 13.47
N ASP A 90 9.69 18.90 14.39
CA ASP A 90 9.24 17.59 14.79
C ASP A 90 8.62 17.69 16.20
N TYR A 91 7.45 17.10 16.36
CA TYR A 91 6.65 17.17 17.58
C TYR A 91 6.74 15.83 18.31
N TYR A 92 7.07 15.85 19.59
CA TYR A 92 7.26 14.67 20.44
C TYR A 92 6.31 14.74 21.64
N VAL A 93 5.67 13.61 21.94
CA VAL A 93 4.80 13.46 23.11
C VAL A 93 5.32 12.32 23.95
N THR A 94 5.54 12.59 25.23
CA THR A 94 5.87 11.61 26.25
C THR A 94 4.61 11.30 27.04
N TYR A 95 4.27 10.03 27.13
CA TYR A 95 3.04 9.58 27.79
C TYR A 95 3.32 8.35 28.65
N LYS A 96 2.46 8.14 29.62
CA LYS A 96 2.48 6.99 30.52
C LYS A 96 1.15 6.25 30.51
N PHE A 97 1.19 4.94 30.62
CA PHE A 97 0.01 4.10 30.77
C PHE A 97 0.33 2.92 31.70
N ALA A 98 -0.69 2.34 32.31
CA ALA A 98 -0.53 1.21 33.22
C ALA A 98 -1.16 -0.05 32.60
N VAL A 99 -0.42 -1.16 32.64
CA VAL A 99 -0.90 -2.48 32.21
C VAL A 99 -0.56 -3.45 33.33
N ASP A 100 -1.57 -4.16 33.85
CA ASP A 100 -1.41 -5.17 34.91
C ASP A 100 -0.61 -4.69 36.15
N GLY A 101 -0.78 -3.41 36.52
CA GLY A 101 -0.09 -2.79 37.65
C GLY A 101 1.32 -2.29 37.36
N GLN A 102 1.87 -2.55 36.17
CA GLN A 102 3.15 -2.01 35.72
C GLN A 102 2.93 -0.71 34.92
N GLN A 103 3.71 0.33 35.24
CA GLN A 103 3.70 1.59 34.48
C GLN A 103 4.72 1.56 33.36
N PHE A 104 4.28 2.00 32.18
CA PHE A 104 5.10 2.16 30.98
C PHE A 104 5.14 3.63 30.60
N GLN A 105 6.32 4.14 30.25
CA GLN A 105 6.51 5.49 29.75
C GLN A 105 7.23 5.45 28.39
N ARG A 106 6.71 6.20 27.42
CA ARG A 106 7.24 6.25 26.06
C ARG A 106 7.19 7.67 25.50
N GLU A 107 8.23 8.03 24.74
CA GLU A 107 8.26 9.21 23.90
C GLU A 107 7.98 8.78 22.45
N ARG A 108 7.09 9.48 21.77
CA ARG A 108 6.82 9.24 20.35
C ARG A 108 6.72 10.54 19.57
N ARG A 109 7.25 10.51 18.35
CA ARG A 109 7.00 11.55 17.38
C ARG A 109 5.55 11.48 16.88
N VAL A 110 4.88 12.62 16.87
CA VAL A 110 3.49 12.77 16.43
C VAL A 110 3.38 13.82 15.31
N SER A 111 2.20 13.92 14.70
CA SER A 111 1.90 14.99 13.75
C SER A 111 1.65 16.31 14.48
N GLU A 112 1.85 17.43 13.78
CA GLU A 112 1.55 18.76 14.32
C GLU A 112 0.09 18.91 14.71
N ALA A 113 -0.84 18.41 13.87
CA ALA A 113 -2.27 18.47 14.14
C ALA A 113 -2.62 17.76 15.45
N PHE A 114 -2.10 16.54 15.63
CA PHE A 114 -2.30 15.78 16.87
C PHE A 114 -1.68 16.52 18.07
N TYR A 115 -0.46 17.04 17.92
CA TYR A 115 0.21 17.78 19.00
C TYR A 115 -0.56 19.03 19.44
N ARG A 116 -1.20 19.74 18.51
CA ARG A 116 -2.00 20.96 18.80
C ARG A 116 -3.34 20.65 19.47
N GLU A 117 -3.89 19.46 19.25
CA GLU A 117 -5.14 19.02 19.88
C GLU A 117 -4.94 18.54 21.32
N LEU A 118 -3.71 18.18 21.69
CA LEU A 118 -3.37 17.65 22.99
C LEU A 118 -3.12 18.73 24.04
N SER A 119 -3.55 18.44 25.27
CA SER A 119 -3.20 19.18 26.47
C SER A 119 -2.39 18.32 27.45
N THR A 120 -1.53 18.96 28.25
CA THR A 120 -0.80 18.27 29.31
C THR A 120 -1.78 17.70 30.34
N ASP A 121 -1.49 16.51 30.86
CA ASP A 121 -2.38 15.71 31.73
C ASP A 121 -3.68 15.19 31.07
N GLU A 122 -3.84 15.36 29.76
CA GLU A 122 -4.96 14.77 29.04
C GLU A 122 -4.83 13.25 28.95
N GLN A 123 -5.97 12.57 29.11
CA GLN A 123 -6.07 11.14 28.85
C GLN A 123 -6.48 10.89 27.42
N PHE A 124 -5.76 10.03 26.74
CA PHE A 124 -6.06 9.64 25.37
C PHE A 124 -6.00 8.11 25.20
N PRO A 125 -6.78 7.56 24.26
CA PRO A 125 -6.75 6.13 24.00
C PRO A 125 -5.39 5.72 23.44
N VAL A 126 -4.78 4.73 24.07
CA VAL A 126 -3.58 4.06 23.58
C VAL A 126 -3.92 2.61 23.32
N ARG A 127 -3.36 2.04 22.25
CA ARG A 127 -3.42 0.60 22.07
C ARG A 127 -2.04 -0.01 22.20
N TYR A 128 -1.95 -1.18 22.81
CA TYR A 128 -0.70 -1.90 23.02
C TYR A 128 -0.85 -3.39 22.73
N LEU A 129 0.24 -4.06 22.40
CA LEU A 129 0.23 -5.49 22.12
C LEU A 129 0.15 -6.29 23.42
N LEU A 130 -0.80 -7.23 23.51
CA LEU A 130 -0.87 -8.17 24.63
C LEU A 130 0.42 -9.00 24.72
N GLY A 131 1.05 -8.99 25.89
CA GLY A 131 2.34 -9.67 26.15
C GLY A 131 3.59 -8.84 25.81
N ASN A 132 3.47 -7.77 25.01
CA ASN A 132 4.55 -6.81 24.80
C ASN A 132 4.03 -5.36 24.79
N PRO A 133 3.75 -4.76 25.97
CA PRO A 133 3.21 -3.40 26.07
C PRO A 133 4.14 -2.32 25.51
N GLU A 134 5.42 -2.65 25.30
CA GLU A 134 6.39 -1.75 24.68
C GLU A 134 6.03 -1.42 23.23
N GLU A 135 5.37 -2.34 22.53
CA GLU A 135 4.76 -2.14 21.23
C GLU A 135 3.37 -1.51 21.43
N ASN A 136 3.34 -0.18 21.42
CA ASN A 136 2.12 0.61 21.55
C ASN A 136 1.94 1.52 20.34
N TYR A 137 0.71 1.98 20.13
CA TYR A 137 0.29 2.91 19.10
C TYR A 137 -0.68 3.92 19.68
N ILE A 138 -0.36 5.19 19.44
CA ILE A 138 -1.25 6.31 19.73
C ILE A 138 -2.00 6.54 18.43
N ASP A 139 -3.23 6.04 18.30
CA ASP A 139 -3.99 6.35 17.09
C ASP A 139 -5.51 6.36 17.27
N ARG A 140 -6.11 7.39 16.67
CA ARG A 140 -7.54 7.65 16.51
C ARG A 140 -8.01 7.24 15.10
N ASN A 141 -7.11 7.02 14.14
CA ASN A 141 -7.40 6.65 12.75
C ASN A 141 -6.51 5.49 12.27
N TRP A 142 -6.79 4.34 12.86
CA TRP A 142 -5.95 3.15 12.75
C TRP A 142 -5.96 2.43 11.40
N VAL A 143 -6.86 2.82 10.50
CA VAL A 143 -6.87 2.27 9.15
C VAL A 143 -5.83 2.98 8.32
N SER A 144 -4.57 2.57 8.49
CA SER A 144 -3.48 3.06 7.66
C SER A 144 -3.82 2.77 6.21
N TRP A 145 -3.79 3.82 5.37
CA TRP A 145 -3.91 3.70 3.92
C TRP A 145 -2.93 2.68 3.33
N SER A 146 -1.81 2.40 4.02
CA SER A 146 -0.86 1.36 3.65
C SER A 146 -1.42 -0.06 3.70
N ILE A 147 -2.54 -0.31 4.39
CA ILE A 147 -3.24 -1.62 4.43
C ILE A 147 -4.38 -1.64 3.42
N ILE A 148 -5.15 -0.55 3.30
CA ILE A 148 -6.26 -0.45 2.34
C ILE A 148 -5.74 -0.52 0.90
N THR A 149 -4.67 0.23 0.60
CA THR A 149 -4.19 0.40 -0.78
C THR A 149 -3.75 -0.92 -1.41
N PRO A 150 -2.89 -1.73 -0.79
CA PRO A 150 -2.49 -3.01 -1.39
C PRO A 150 -3.64 -4.02 -1.40
N ALA A 151 -4.55 -4.00 -0.42
CA ALA A 151 -5.73 -4.87 -0.44
C ALA A 151 -6.65 -4.57 -1.64
N LEU A 152 -6.89 -3.29 -1.92
CA LEU A 152 -7.65 -2.87 -3.12
C LEU A 152 -6.93 -3.25 -4.41
N ILE A 153 -5.61 -3.02 -4.49
CA ILE A 153 -4.80 -3.43 -5.66
C ILE A 153 -4.91 -4.93 -5.88
N ALA A 154 -4.79 -5.75 -4.82
CA ALA A 154 -4.91 -7.19 -4.93
C ALA A 154 -6.29 -7.62 -5.46
N ILE A 155 -7.38 -7.04 -4.95
CA ILE A 155 -8.75 -7.33 -5.42
C ILE A 155 -8.91 -6.98 -6.90
N VAL A 156 -8.43 -5.80 -7.32
CA VAL A 156 -8.53 -5.34 -8.71
C VAL A 156 -7.71 -6.22 -9.65
N LEU A 157 -6.46 -6.57 -9.27
CA LEU A 157 -5.60 -7.43 -10.08
C LEU A 157 -6.14 -8.86 -10.18
N PHE A 158 -6.66 -9.43 -9.09
CA PHE A 158 -7.31 -10.75 -9.13
C PHE A 158 -8.57 -10.74 -9.98
N GLY A 159 -9.43 -9.74 -9.82
CA GLY A 159 -10.68 -9.62 -10.59
C GLY A 159 -10.42 -9.48 -12.09
N THR A 160 -9.51 -8.59 -12.47
CA THR A 160 -9.11 -8.38 -13.87
C THR A 160 -8.44 -9.62 -14.45
N GLY A 161 -7.48 -10.23 -13.72
CA GLY A 161 -6.82 -11.48 -14.13
C GLY A 161 -7.79 -12.64 -14.36
N TYR A 162 -8.80 -12.80 -13.51
CA TYR A 162 -9.86 -13.80 -13.66
C TYR A 162 -10.72 -13.57 -14.91
N LEU A 163 -11.14 -12.32 -15.16
CA LEU A 163 -11.91 -11.94 -16.35
C LEU A 163 -11.14 -12.24 -17.64
N PHE A 164 -9.87 -11.85 -17.72
CA PHE A 164 -9.03 -12.13 -18.89
C PHE A 164 -8.87 -13.64 -19.13
N ARG A 165 -8.72 -14.44 -18.07
CA ARG A 165 -8.65 -15.91 -18.20
C ARG A 165 -9.96 -16.50 -18.72
N ARG A 166 -11.10 -15.98 -18.27
CA ARG A 166 -12.43 -16.38 -18.76
C ARG A 166 -12.60 -16.05 -20.24
N VAL A 167 -12.26 -14.83 -20.65
CA VAL A 167 -12.36 -14.38 -22.05
C VAL A 167 -11.43 -15.21 -22.95
N ALA A 168 -10.18 -15.46 -22.52
CA ALA A 168 -9.24 -16.30 -23.27
C ALA A 168 -9.76 -17.74 -23.47
N LYS A 169 -10.44 -18.30 -22.47
CA LYS A 169 -11.04 -19.64 -22.57
C LYS A 169 -12.22 -19.67 -23.55
N ILE A 170 -13.05 -18.62 -23.57
CA ILE A 170 -14.17 -18.48 -24.52
C ILE A 170 -13.63 -18.29 -25.94
N ALA A 171 -12.66 -17.40 -26.13
CA ALA A 171 -12.03 -17.14 -27.43
C ALA A 171 -11.37 -18.41 -28.01
N ALA A 172 -10.66 -19.18 -27.18
CA ALA A 172 -10.07 -20.45 -27.61
C ALA A 172 -11.13 -21.51 -28.01
N LYS A 173 -12.25 -21.57 -27.28
CA LYS A 173 -13.35 -22.49 -27.60
C LYS A 173 -14.03 -22.10 -28.93
N ASN A 174 -14.25 -20.81 -29.16
CA ASN A 174 -14.87 -20.32 -30.40
C ASN A 174 -13.92 -20.48 -31.60
N ALA A 175 -12.60 -20.31 -31.41
CA ALA A 175 -11.63 -20.56 -32.46
C ALA A 175 -11.57 -22.04 -32.88
N ALA A 176 -11.68 -22.97 -31.92
CA ALA A 176 -11.72 -24.40 -32.20
C ALA A 176 -13.00 -24.83 -32.95
N LEU A 177 -14.16 -24.28 -32.59
CA LEU A 177 -15.43 -24.54 -33.28
C LEU A 177 -15.41 -24.03 -34.72
N ASN A 178 -14.86 -22.84 -34.96
CA ASN A 178 -14.75 -22.30 -36.32
C ASN A 178 -13.77 -23.10 -37.21
N GLN A 179 -12.79 -23.79 -36.62
CA GLN A 179 -11.90 -24.69 -37.37
C GLN A 179 -12.57 -26.00 -37.77
N GLU A 180 -13.48 -26.55 -36.95
CA GLU A 180 -14.27 -27.74 -37.30
C GLU A 180 -15.29 -27.45 -38.43
N ASP A 181 -15.97 -26.30 -38.39
CA ASP A 181 -16.91 -25.89 -39.44
C ASP A 181 -16.22 -25.56 -40.78
N SER A 182 -14.93 -25.22 -40.77
CA SER A 182 -14.16 -24.96 -42.00
C SER A 182 -13.58 -26.24 -42.63
N ALA A 183 -13.63 -27.36 -41.92
CA ALA A 183 -13.07 -28.65 -42.33
C ALA A 183 -14.12 -29.64 -42.85
N ASN A 184 -15.41 -29.30 -42.73
CA ASN A 184 -16.56 -30.02 -43.30
C ASN A 184 -17.09 -29.29 -44.55
#